data_AF-A0A3B9F1T5-F1
#
_entry.id   AF-A0A3B9F1T5-F1
#
_cell.length_a   1.000
_cell.length_b   1.000
_cell.length_c   1.000
_cell.angle_alpha   90.00
_cell.angle_beta   90.00
_cell.angle_gamma   90.00
#
_symmetry.space_group_name_H-M   'P 1'
#
loop_
_entity.id
_entity.type
_entity.pdbx_description
1 polymer ?
#
loop_
_entity_poly.entity_id
_entity_poly.type
_entity_poly.pdbx_seq_one_letter_code
_entity_poly.pdbx_strand_id
1 'polypeptide(L)'
;MPSKGITSYGYVASSKQSNAQLQVLVPSANYSWLVACDQGVKQVFPNWSNAPFTVQSGNAQINLTDICHAKPDTPGNVTFQTLNLSDNFKYSTQIYPISGEIGASGAVDLLKTPANINAERAISWALYRAGAGNFGLTDQYQQYLYLTDNHSQWMGDLVNSNSAYGQQAFNRFVLPGAHDAGMFDPTWINNNLSALNSSISAILNMVMGPTFGGLVSDLVTSVDSYLPRFLVYFAFTQKEQVPTMLDLGVRYFDFRPGKVAAEVQKYLPQPDGILYHQHNFIPGYP
;
A
#
# COMPACT_ATOMS: atom_id res chain seq x y z
N MET A 1 -13.92 23.82 -1.39
CA MET A 1 -13.70 22.49 -0.78
C MET A 1 -12.22 22.39 -0.46
N PRO A 2 -11.81 21.85 0.70
CA PRO A 2 -10.39 21.61 0.94
C PRO A 2 -9.87 20.64 -0.12
N SER A 3 -8.71 20.95 -0.70
CA SER A 3 -8.03 20.07 -1.66
C SER A 3 -7.64 18.77 -0.98
N LYS A 4 -8.00 17.63 -1.57
CA LYS A 4 -7.53 16.34 -1.08
C LYS A 4 -6.02 16.23 -1.17
N GLY A 5 -5.45 15.75 -0.06
CA GLY A 5 -4.03 15.57 0.20
C GLY A 5 -3.34 14.51 -0.69
N ILE A 6 -2.05 14.61 -1.05
CA ILE A 6 -1.21 13.42 -1.33
C ILE A 6 0.05 13.45 -0.47
N THR A 7 0.17 12.45 0.39
CA THR A 7 1.38 12.18 1.16
C THR A 7 2.20 11.13 0.44
N SER A 8 3.50 11.42 0.23
CA SER A 8 4.39 10.59 -0.59
C SER A 8 5.57 10.09 0.23
N TYR A 9 5.84 8.79 0.12
CA TYR A 9 7.01 8.13 0.71
C TYR A 9 7.86 7.52 -0.40
N GLY A 10 9.19 7.59 -0.27
CA GLY A 10 10.08 7.03 -1.28
C GLY A 10 11.41 6.60 -0.69
N TYR A 11 11.98 5.55 -1.25
CA TYR A 11 13.27 5.01 -0.82
C TYR A 11 13.98 4.31 -1.98
N VAL A 12 15.29 4.54 -2.07
CA VAL A 12 16.19 3.86 -2.99
C VAL A 12 17.35 3.30 -2.16
N ALA A 13 17.53 1.98 -2.20
CA ALA A 13 18.62 1.31 -1.52
C ALA A 13 19.99 1.89 -1.95
N SER A 14 20.92 2.00 -1.01
CA SER A 14 22.25 2.59 -1.25
C SER A 14 22.99 1.95 -2.43
N SER A 15 22.84 0.64 -2.62
CA SER A 15 23.38 -0.12 -3.75
C SER A 15 22.85 0.33 -5.12
N LYS A 16 21.68 0.99 -5.18
CA LYS A 16 21.07 1.49 -6.42
C LYS A 16 21.27 2.99 -6.64
N GLN A 17 21.76 3.72 -5.64
CA GLN A 17 21.83 5.18 -5.67
C GLN A 17 22.75 5.76 -6.75
N SER A 18 23.75 5.04 -7.24
CA SER A 18 24.59 5.53 -8.35
C SER A 18 23.90 5.42 -9.73
N ASN A 19 22.92 4.53 -9.87
CA ASN A 19 22.43 4.05 -11.17
C ASN A 19 20.91 4.21 -11.34
N ALA A 20 20.17 4.58 -10.30
CA ALA A 20 18.72 4.70 -10.37
C ALA A 20 18.21 5.95 -9.64
N GLN A 21 17.22 6.59 -10.25
CA GLN A 21 16.47 7.68 -9.63
C GLN A 21 14.98 7.34 -9.60
N LEU A 22 14.30 7.92 -8.63
CA LEU A 22 12.89 7.70 -8.37
C LEU A 22 12.08 8.95 -8.58
N GLN A 23 11.34 9.05 -9.69
CA GLN A 23 10.62 10.27 -10.01
C GLN A 23 9.13 10.15 -9.72
N VAL A 24 8.57 11.13 -9.02
CA VAL A 24 7.12 11.37 -8.91
C VAL A 24 6.81 12.64 -9.68
N LEU A 25 6.29 12.51 -10.90
CA LEU A 25 5.77 13.67 -11.63
C LEU A 25 4.37 13.98 -11.10
N VAL A 26 4.00 15.25 -10.94
CA VAL A 26 2.64 15.68 -10.55
C VAL A 26 2.25 16.81 -11.50
N PRO A 27 0.97 16.93 -11.89
CA PRO A 27 0.58 17.98 -12.83
C PRO A 27 0.36 19.34 -12.18
N SER A 28 0.36 20.32 -13.07
CA SER A 28 0.20 21.74 -12.83
C SER A 28 -1.23 22.24 -12.58
N ALA A 29 -1.64 22.50 -11.31
CA ALA A 29 -2.36 23.75 -10.90
C ALA A 29 -2.58 23.90 -9.36
N ASN A 30 -2.22 25.08 -8.81
CA ASN A 30 -2.57 25.73 -7.53
C ASN A 30 -3.12 24.88 -6.35
N TYR A 31 -2.23 24.32 -5.52
CA TYR A 31 -2.42 24.15 -4.07
C TYR A 31 -1.08 24.24 -3.34
N SER A 32 -1.06 24.84 -2.15
CA SER A 32 0.09 24.90 -1.25
C SER A 32 0.21 23.60 -0.46
N TRP A 33 1.29 22.85 -0.69
CA TRP A 33 1.61 21.62 0.03
C TRP A 33 2.70 21.87 1.07
N LEU A 34 2.48 21.37 2.28
CA LEU A 34 3.49 21.30 3.34
C LEU A 34 4.14 19.92 3.25
N VAL A 35 5.36 19.86 2.68
CA VAL A 35 6.17 18.64 2.78
C VAL A 35 6.89 18.66 4.13
N ALA A 36 6.36 17.92 5.10
CA ALA A 36 7.03 17.68 6.36
C ALA A 36 8.01 16.52 6.18
N CYS A 37 9.30 16.81 6.11
CA CYS A 37 10.34 15.80 6.32
C CYS A 37 10.62 15.71 7.82
N ASP A 38 10.78 14.49 8.34
CA ASP A 38 10.89 14.12 9.77
C ASP A 38 12.22 14.54 10.44
N GLN A 39 12.77 15.69 10.04
CA GLN A 39 14.01 16.28 10.55
C GLN A 39 13.86 17.79 10.86
N GLY A 40 12.63 18.28 11.06
CA GLY A 40 12.35 19.64 11.51
C GLY A 40 11.54 20.45 10.52
N VAL A 41 10.45 21.05 11.00
CA VAL A 41 9.57 21.93 10.25
C VAL A 41 10.35 23.15 9.76
N LYS A 42 10.59 23.26 8.46
CA LYS A 42 11.01 24.54 7.83
C LYS A 42 9.77 25.26 7.30
N GLN A 43 9.47 26.39 7.93
CA GLN A 43 8.39 27.30 7.59
C GLN A 43 8.56 27.98 6.22
N VAL A 44 7.40 28.43 5.74
CA VAL A 44 7.03 29.20 4.53
C VAL A 44 7.98 30.35 4.18
N PHE A 45 8.32 30.50 2.88
CA PHE A 45 8.93 31.73 2.33
C PHE A 45 8.14 32.29 1.14
N PRO A 46 8.03 33.63 0.99
CA PRO A 46 7.01 34.27 0.15
C PRO A 46 7.45 34.61 -1.27
N ASN A 47 8.61 34.15 -1.76
CA ASN A 47 9.10 34.50 -3.09
C ASN A 47 9.95 33.37 -3.66
N TRP A 48 9.38 32.51 -4.52
CA TRP A 48 10.14 31.46 -5.22
C TRP A 48 9.86 31.48 -6.72
N SER A 49 10.94 31.72 -7.47
CA SER A 49 11.11 31.41 -8.88
C SER A 49 11.26 29.89 -9.08
N ASN A 50 10.41 29.28 -9.92
CA ASN A 50 10.55 28.05 -10.74
C ASN A 50 11.58 26.95 -10.36
N ALA A 51 11.89 26.74 -9.09
CA ALA A 51 12.90 25.78 -8.67
C ALA A 51 12.22 24.53 -8.11
N PRO A 52 12.40 23.34 -8.74
CA PRO A 52 11.75 22.10 -8.33
C PRO A 52 12.09 21.76 -6.88
N PHE A 53 11.07 21.41 -6.09
CA PHE A 53 11.28 20.88 -4.75
C PHE A 53 11.84 19.45 -4.86
N THR A 54 13.09 19.30 -4.41
CA THR A 54 13.81 18.04 -4.44
C THR A 54 13.85 17.47 -3.03
N VAL A 55 13.19 16.33 -2.80
CA VAL A 55 13.49 15.49 -1.63
C VAL A 55 14.67 14.61 -2.01
N GLN A 56 15.85 14.97 -1.52
CA GLN A 56 17.04 14.13 -1.59
C GLN A 56 17.11 13.27 -0.32
N SER A 57 17.02 11.96 -0.50
CA SER A 57 17.51 10.99 0.48
C SER A 57 18.56 10.14 -0.24
N GLY A 58 19.83 10.45 0.00
CA GLY A 58 20.95 9.98 -0.85
C GLY A 58 20.88 10.57 -2.26
N ASN A 59 21.18 9.76 -3.29
CA ASN A 59 21.10 10.17 -4.70
C ASN A 59 19.72 9.95 -5.35
N ALA A 60 18.69 9.61 -4.56
CA ALA A 60 17.33 9.50 -5.08
C ALA A 60 16.72 10.90 -5.26
N GLN A 61 16.30 11.22 -6.48
CA GLN A 61 15.64 12.48 -6.81
C GLN A 61 14.15 12.25 -7.06
N ILE A 62 13.31 12.49 -6.04
CA ILE A 62 11.87 12.64 -6.25
C ILE A 62 11.64 14.03 -6.83
N ASN A 63 11.46 14.09 -8.15
CA ASN A 63 11.31 15.33 -8.89
C ASN A 63 9.83 15.70 -9.02
N LEU A 64 9.30 16.44 -8.05
CA LEU A 64 7.97 17.05 -8.12
C LEU A 64 8.08 18.33 -8.95
N THR A 65 7.82 18.25 -10.25
CA THR A 65 7.89 19.43 -11.14
C THR A 65 6.68 20.35 -11.00
N ASP A 66 7.01 21.64 -11.04
CA ASP A 66 6.17 22.83 -10.91
C ASP A 66 5.02 22.97 -11.90
N ILE A 67 4.12 23.87 -11.52
CA ILE A 67 2.70 23.83 -11.77
C ILE A 67 2.23 25.13 -12.51
N CYS A 68 2.05 25.15 -13.84
CA CYS A 68 1.28 26.21 -14.55
C CYS A 68 0.42 25.78 -15.79
N HIS A 69 -0.81 26.33 -15.84
CA HIS A 69 -1.71 26.62 -16.98
C HIS A 69 -2.16 25.48 -17.94
N ALA A 70 -3.33 24.89 -17.69
CA ALA A 70 -4.39 24.67 -18.69
C ALA A 70 -5.69 24.21 -18.02
N LYS A 71 -6.82 24.79 -18.46
CA LYS A 71 -8.24 24.42 -18.22
C LYS A 71 -8.59 23.69 -16.90
N PRO A 72 -9.51 24.22 -16.07
CA PRO A 72 -9.91 23.63 -14.78
C PRO A 72 -10.28 22.14 -14.81
N ASP A 73 -10.73 21.63 -15.96
CA ASP A 73 -11.21 20.26 -16.12
C ASP A 73 -10.18 19.28 -16.71
N THR A 74 -8.95 19.71 -16.99
CA THR A 74 -7.93 18.80 -17.54
C THR A 74 -7.25 18.05 -16.40
N PRO A 75 -7.46 16.72 -16.27
CA PRO A 75 -6.69 15.96 -15.31
C PRO A 75 -5.23 15.99 -15.74
N GLY A 76 -4.32 16.04 -14.78
CA GLY A 76 -2.93 15.83 -15.09
C GLY A 76 -2.40 14.54 -14.48
N ASN A 77 -1.14 14.21 -14.70
CA ASN A 77 -0.65 12.87 -14.44
C ASN A 77 0.31 12.80 -13.25
N VAL A 78 0.04 11.88 -12.33
CA VAL A 78 1.03 11.38 -11.38
C VAL A 78 1.72 10.16 -11.93
N THR A 79 3.05 10.23 -12.04
CA THR A 79 3.85 9.14 -12.61
C THR A 79 4.93 8.69 -11.65
N PHE A 80 4.98 7.39 -11.37
CA PHE A 80 6.15 6.73 -10.82
C PHE A 80 7.00 6.20 -11.97
N GLN A 81 8.28 6.52 -11.99
CA GLN A 81 9.18 5.86 -12.93
C GLN A 81 10.57 5.65 -12.36
N THR A 82 11.19 4.56 -12.79
CA THR A 82 12.63 4.40 -12.65
C THR A 82 13.35 5.04 -13.83
N LEU A 83 14.43 5.74 -13.52
CA LEU A 83 15.34 6.28 -14.53
C LEU A 83 16.62 5.45 -14.54
N ASN A 84 17.23 5.29 -15.72
CA ASN A 84 18.53 4.64 -15.93
C ASN A 84 18.57 3.14 -15.54
N LEU A 85 17.40 2.48 -15.51
CA LEU A 85 17.29 1.03 -15.39
C LEU A 85 16.87 0.42 -16.73
N SER A 86 17.37 -0.79 -17.01
CA SER A 86 17.15 -1.50 -18.28
C SER A 86 15.68 -1.81 -18.58
N ASP A 87 14.83 -1.87 -17.55
CA ASP A 87 13.45 -2.32 -17.63
C ASP A 87 12.40 -1.23 -17.39
N ASN A 88 12.82 0.04 -17.30
CA ASN A 88 11.98 1.25 -17.34
C ASN A 88 10.59 1.08 -16.68
N PHE A 89 10.55 0.73 -15.38
CA PHE A 89 9.28 0.69 -14.66
C PHE A 89 8.63 2.06 -14.74
N LYS A 90 7.38 2.09 -15.18
CA LYS A 90 6.58 3.30 -15.27
C LYS A 90 5.12 2.99 -14.92
N TYR A 91 4.61 3.68 -13.92
CA TYR A 91 3.20 3.73 -13.61
C TYR A 91 2.72 5.17 -13.72
N SER A 92 1.55 5.41 -14.29
CA SER A 92 0.95 6.73 -14.32
C SER A 92 -0.54 6.67 -14.05
N THR A 93 -1.04 7.63 -13.28
CA THR A 93 -2.47 7.85 -13.06
C THR A 93 -2.81 9.32 -13.22
N GLN A 94 -4.09 9.63 -13.34
CA GLN A 94 -4.60 10.99 -13.44
C GLN A 94 -4.94 11.56 -12.05
N ILE A 95 -4.79 12.87 -11.88
CA ILE A 95 -5.33 13.65 -10.77
C ILE A 95 -6.11 14.82 -11.35
N TYR A 96 -7.34 14.98 -10.88
CA TYR A 96 -8.20 16.10 -11.22
C TYR A 96 -7.89 17.30 -10.34
N PRO A 97 -7.48 18.46 -10.90
CA PRO A 97 -7.02 19.60 -10.11
C PRO A 97 -8.14 20.24 -9.28
N ILE A 98 -9.40 20.23 -9.74
CA ILE A 98 -10.51 20.82 -8.95
C ILE A 98 -10.87 19.94 -7.76
N SER A 99 -11.07 18.64 -7.99
CA SER A 99 -11.56 17.73 -6.95
C SER A 99 -10.43 17.14 -6.10
N GLY A 100 -9.19 17.25 -6.57
CA GLY A 100 -8.06 16.50 -6.04
C GLY A 100 -8.21 15.00 -6.28
N GLU A 101 -9.19 14.53 -7.05
CA GLU A 101 -9.47 13.10 -7.17
C GLU A 101 -8.46 12.39 -8.07
N ILE A 102 -7.98 11.21 -7.67
CA ILE A 102 -7.24 10.34 -8.59
C ILE A 102 -8.23 9.69 -9.57
N GLY A 103 -7.91 9.75 -10.86
CA GLY A 103 -8.69 9.13 -11.93
C GLY A 103 -8.85 7.62 -11.75
N ALA A 104 -9.83 7.04 -12.43
CA ALA A 104 -10.26 5.65 -12.26
C ALA A 104 -9.25 4.58 -12.72
N SER A 105 -7.94 4.87 -12.80
CA SER A 105 -6.95 3.88 -13.18
C SER A 105 -6.89 2.76 -12.12
N GLY A 106 -6.73 1.51 -12.55
CA GLY A 106 -6.93 0.31 -11.72
C GLY A 106 -6.01 0.13 -10.50
N ALA A 107 -5.06 1.04 -10.27
CA ALA A 107 -4.06 0.96 -9.19
C ALA A 107 -4.34 1.88 -7.98
N VAL A 108 -5.58 2.35 -7.85
CA VAL A 108 -6.12 2.94 -6.60
C VAL A 108 -6.49 1.89 -5.54
N ASP A 109 -6.21 0.61 -5.81
CA ASP A 109 -6.39 -0.51 -4.90
C ASP A 109 -5.02 -1.06 -4.53
N LEU A 110 -4.69 -1.03 -3.24
CA LEU A 110 -3.38 -1.45 -2.71
C LEU A 110 -3.08 -2.93 -3.03
N LEU A 111 -4.11 -3.76 -3.19
CA LEU A 111 -3.97 -5.16 -3.59
C LEU A 111 -3.74 -5.35 -5.10
N LYS A 112 -3.83 -4.28 -5.90
CA LYS A 112 -3.63 -4.30 -7.36
C LYS A 112 -2.33 -3.62 -7.80
N THR A 113 -1.42 -3.36 -6.86
CA THR A 113 -0.10 -2.79 -7.13
C THR A 113 0.99 -3.82 -6.79
N PRO A 114 1.08 -4.94 -7.54
CA PRO A 114 2.07 -5.97 -7.25
C PRO A 114 3.49 -5.43 -7.42
N ALA A 115 4.41 -5.99 -6.65
CA ALA A 115 5.82 -5.66 -6.77
C ALA A 115 6.35 -6.04 -8.16
N ASN A 116 7.22 -5.20 -8.70
CA ASN A 116 7.91 -5.46 -9.95
C ASN A 116 9.33 -5.90 -9.64
N ILE A 117 9.59 -7.21 -9.77
CA ILE A 117 10.84 -7.85 -9.38
C ILE A 117 11.49 -8.52 -10.58
N ASN A 118 12.80 -8.36 -10.71
CA ASN A 118 13.63 -9.09 -11.67
C ASN A 118 14.92 -9.56 -10.96
N ALA A 119 15.87 -10.15 -11.69
CA ALA A 119 17.12 -10.65 -11.10
C ALA A 119 17.99 -9.57 -10.42
N GLU A 120 17.88 -8.31 -10.85
CA GLU A 120 18.74 -7.21 -10.41
C GLU A 120 18.09 -6.33 -9.34
N ARG A 121 16.74 -6.25 -9.30
CA ARG A 121 16.02 -5.29 -8.46
C ARG A 121 14.65 -5.79 -8.02
N ALA A 122 14.15 -5.16 -6.96
CA ALA A 122 12.76 -5.22 -6.57
C ALA A 122 12.17 -3.81 -6.44
N ILE A 123 10.97 -3.61 -6.97
CA ILE A 123 10.17 -2.40 -6.77
C ILE A 123 8.89 -2.77 -6.03
N SER A 124 8.70 -2.22 -4.83
CA SER A 124 7.44 -2.29 -4.11
C SER A 124 6.79 -0.90 -4.08
N TRP A 125 5.55 -0.82 -4.52
CA TRP A 125 4.86 0.46 -4.66
C TRP A 125 3.36 0.31 -4.39
N ALA A 126 2.72 1.40 -4.02
CA ALA A 126 1.27 1.49 -3.94
C ALA A 126 0.78 2.94 -4.00
N LEU A 127 -0.49 3.09 -4.36
CA LEU A 127 -1.24 4.33 -4.28
C LEU A 127 -2.57 4.06 -3.56
N TYR A 128 -2.71 4.62 -2.37
CA TYR A 128 -3.91 4.60 -1.57
C TYR A 128 -4.78 5.82 -1.86
N ARG A 129 -5.99 5.58 -2.37
CA ARG A 129 -7.01 6.61 -2.58
C ARG A 129 -7.92 6.71 -1.35
N ALA A 130 -7.69 7.73 -0.54
CA ALA A 130 -8.52 8.09 0.60
C ALA A 130 -9.96 8.51 0.23
N GLY A 131 -10.88 8.19 1.13
CA GLY A 131 -12.27 8.65 1.08
C GLY A 131 -12.40 10.11 1.51
N ALA A 132 -13.55 10.44 2.12
CA ALA A 132 -13.82 11.79 2.63
C ALA A 132 -13.20 12.08 4.02
N GLY A 133 -12.40 11.16 4.58
CA GLY A 133 -11.84 11.30 5.93
C GLY A 133 -12.85 11.10 7.07
N ASN A 134 -13.90 10.32 6.84
CA ASN A 134 -14.91 10.03 7.86
C ASN A 134 -14.33 9.14 8.98
N PHE A 135 -14.88 9.25 10.19
CA PHE A 135 -14.53 8.40 11.33
C PHE A 135 -13.05 8.45 11.77
N GLY A 136 -12.41 9.62 11.61
CA GLY A 136 -11.00 9.81 11.98
C GLY A 136 -10.00 9.19 11.00
N LEU A 137 -10.50 8.66 9.86
CA LEU A 137 -9.65 8.23 8.75
C LEU A 137 -9.10 9.47 8.02
N THR A 138 -7.95 9.31 7.37
CA THR A 138 -7.39 10.38 6.56
C THR A 138 -8.26 10.67 5.33
N ASP A 139 -8.35 11.94 4.94
CA ASP A 139 -8.87 12.39 3.64
C ASP A 139 -7.74 12.58 2.61
N GLN A 140 -6.51 12.23 2.99
CA GLN A 140 -5.32 12.37 2.16
C GLN A 140 -4.94 11.06 1.50
N TYR A 141 -4.70 11.12 0.20
CA TYR A 141 -4.09 10.02 -0.54
C TYR A 141 -2.70 9.74 -0.01
N GLN A 142 -2.28 8.49 -0.11
CA GLN A 142 -0.95 8.09 0.28
C GLN A 142 -0.31 7.32 -0.87
N GLN A 143 0.97 7.54 -1.08
CA GLN A 143 1.72 6.76 -2.04
C GLN A 143 3.07 6.39 -1.50
N TYR A 144 3.55 5.21 -1.87
CA TYR A 144 4.92 4.83 -1.62
C TYR A 144 5.54 4.14 -2.82
N LEU A 145 6.87 4.20 -2.86
CA LEU A 145 7.67 3.52 -3.86
C LEU A 145 9.06 3.24 -3.29
N TYR A 146 9.39 1.96 -3.19
CA TYR A 146 10.66 1.42 -2.72
C TYR A 146 11.36 0.76 -3.89
N LEU A 147 12.62 1.12 -4.14
CA LEU A 147 13.50 0.45 -5.09
C LEU A 147 14.70 -0.15 -4.32
N THR A 148 14.84 -1.47 -4.39
CA THR A 148 15.91 -2.23 -3.73
C THR A 148 16.59 -3.19 -4.69
N ASP A 149 17.63 -3.86 -4.22
CA ASP A 149 18.10 -5.08 -4.89
C ASP A 149 17.03 -6.18 -4.79
N ASN A 150 17.17 -7.22 -5.62
CA ASN A 150 16.45 -8.46 -5.39
C ASN A 150 17.04 -9.14 -4.15
N HIS A 151 16.19 -9.43 -3.15
CA HIS A 151 16.61 -10.00 -1.87
C HIS A 151 16.23 -11.48 -1.74
N SER A 152 15.91 -12.17 -2.84
CA SER A 152 15.63 -13.62 -2.83
C SER A 152 16.78 -14.44 -2.23
N GLN A 153 18.03 -13.96 -2.31
CA GLN A 153 19.23 -14.68 -1.84
C GLN A 153 19.99 -13.99 -0.69
N TRP A 154 19.43 -12.94 -0.07
CA TRP A 154 20.19 -12.07 0.85
C TRP A 154 20.89 -12.81 2.00
N MET A 155 20.27 -13.85 2.56
CA MET A 155 20.88 -14.66 3.62
C MET A 155 22.08 -15.47 3.10
N GLY A 156 21.99 -15.99 1.87
CA GLY A 156 23.08 -16.70 1.21
C GLY A 156 24.23 -15.77 0.89
N ASP A 157 23.93 -14.58 0.36
CA ASP A 157 24.93 -13.54 0.08
C ASP A 157 25.66 -13.10 1.36
N LEU A 158 24.93 -12.97 2.46
CA LEU A 158 25.49 -12.65 3.77
C LEU A 158 26.50 -13.72 4.21
N VAL A 159 26.14 -15.00 4.14
CA VAL A 159 27.05 -16.11 4.50
C VAL A 159 28.24 -16.20 3.54
N ASN A 160 28.05 -15.97 2.25
CA ASN A 160 29.12 -15.96 1.26
C ASN A 160 30.12 -14.82 1.50
N SER A 161 29.63 -13.66 1.98
CA SER A 161 30.49 -12.52 2.33
C SER A 161 31.33 -12.79 3.59
N ASN A 162 30.81 -13.59 4.53
CA ASN A 162 31.51 -14.00 5.73
C ASN A 162 30.89 -15.29 6.30
N SER A 163 31.64 -16.39 6.18
CA SER A 163 31.18 -17.73 6.58
C SER A 163 30.88 -17.85 8.08
N ALA A 164 31.41 -16.95 8.92
CA ALA A 164 31.11 -16.92 10.35
C ALA A 164 29.62 -16.62 10.64
N TYR A 165 28.91 -15.94 9.72
CA TYR A 165 27.47 -15.70 9.85
C TYR A 165 26.65 -17.00 9.72
N GLY A 166 27.12 -17.96 8.92
CA GLY A 166 26.46 -19.26 8.77
C GLY A 166 26.49 -20.11 10.05
N GLN A 167 27.35 -19.75 11.01
CA GLN A 167 27.46 -20.41 12.31
C GLN A 167 26.67 -19.70 13.42
N GLN A 168 26.07 -18.54 13.14
CA GLN A 168 25.27 -17.81 14.13
C GLN A 168 23.89 -18.43 14.30
N ALA A 169 23.37 -18.39 15.52
CA ALA A 169 21.99 -18.79 15.80
C ALA A 169 20.99 -17.83 15.12
N PHE A 170 19.85 -18.37 14.68
CA PHE A 170 18.84 -17.61 13.94
C PHE A 170 18.29 -16.39 14.70
N ASN A 171 18.25 -16.45 16.03
CA ASN A 171 17.82 -15.35 16.90
C ASN A 171 18.78 -14.14 16.94
N ARG A 172 19.95 -14.24 16.30
CA ARG A 172 20.90 -13.12 16.14
C ARG A 172 20.59 -12.28 14.90
N PHE A 173 19.76 -12.78 14.00
CA PHE A 173 19.40 -12.07 12.77
C PHE A 173 18.21 -11.14 13.01
N VAL A 174 18.25 -9.97 12.39
CA VAL A 174 17.09 -9.11 12.24
C VAL A 174 16.40 -9.52 10.94
N LEU A 175 15.21 -10.12 11.07
CA LEU A 175 14.51 -10.72 9.94
C LEU A 175 13.31 -9.88 9.55
N PRO A 176 13.16 -9.53 8.26
CA PRO A 176 11.92 -8.97 7.77
C PRO A 176 10.80 -10.00 7.94
N GLY A 177 9.70 -9.58 8.56
CA GLY A 177 8.56 -10.43 8.86
C GLY A 177 7.27 -9.95 8.22
N ALA A 178 6.42 -10.88 7.78
CA ALA A 178 5.07 -10.61 7.31
C ALA A 178 4.05 -11.00 8.38
N HIS A 179 3.32 -10.01 8.89
CA HIS A 179 2.20 -10.19 9.81
C HIS A 179 0.95 -10.65 9.05
N ASP A 180 0.25 -11.67 9.54
CA ASP A 180 -0.90 -12.27 8.85
C ASP A 180 -0.57 -12.59 7.38
N ALA A 181 0.48 -13.39 7.16
CA ALA A 181 1.10 -13.57 5.84
C ALA A 181 0.19 -14.17 4.76
N GLY A 182 -0.97 -14.74 5.13
CA GLY A 182 -1.96 -15.24 4.18
C GLY A 182 -3.04 -14.21 3.79
N MET A 183 -3.00 -13.00 4.33
CA MET A 183 -4.00 -11.96 4.09
C MET A 183 -3.62 -11.08 2.88
N PHE A 184 -3.42 -11.70 1.72
CA PHE A 184 -3.14 -11.05 0.43
C PHE A 184 -4.16 -11.34 -0.67
N ASP A 185 -5.01 -12.35 -0.50
CA ASP A 185 -5.99 -12.76 -1.50
C ASP A 185 -7.45 -12.48 -1.07
N PRO A 186 -8.09 -11.42 -1.59
CA PRO A 186 -9.47 -11.08 -1.24
C PRO A 186 -10.51 -11.89 -2.04
N THR A 187 -10.09 -12.86 -2.86
CA THR A 187 -10.97 -13.62 -3.75
C THR A 187 -12.14 -14.25 -3.02
N TRP A 188 -11.91 -14.83 -1.83
CA TRP A 188 -13.00 -15.42 -1.06
C TRP A 188 -14.06 -14.38 -0.67
N ILE A 189 -13.66 -13.20 -0.19
CA ILE A 189 -14.59 -12.10 0.12
C ILE A 189 -15.33 -11.66 -1.14
N ASN A 190 -14.60 -11.43 -2.23
CA ASN A 190 -15.14 -10.94 -3.49
C ASN A 190 -16.18 -11.90 -4.10
N ASN A 191 -15.93 -13.20 -4.03
CA ASN A 191 -16.84 -14.23 -4.51
C ASN A 191 -18.12 -14.35 -3.67
N ASN A 192 -18.09 -13.82 -2.45
CA ASN A 192 -19.15 -13.97 -1.46
C ASN A 192 -19.83 -12.64 -1.08
N LEU A 193 -19.57 -11.55 -1.82
CA LEU A 193 -20.07 -10.22 -1.47
C LEU A 193 -21.59 -10.12 -1.36
N SER A 194 -22.34 -10.83 -2.20
CA SER A 194 -23.80 -10.83 -2.16
C SER A 194 -24.33 -11.44 -0.84
N ALA A 195 -23.72 -12.53 -0.36
CA ALA A 195 -24.05 -13.17 0.90
C ALA A 195 -23.55 -12.37 2.12
N LEU A 196 -22.41 -11.69 1.98
CA LEU A 196 -21.91 -10.75 2.99
C LEU A 196 -22.84 -9.55 3.16
N ASN A 197 -23.32 -8.96 2.07
CA ASN A 197 -24.23 -7.81 2.11
C ASN A 197 -25.55 -8.14 2.82
N SER A 198 -26.13 -9.32 2.58
CA SER A 198 -27.36 -9.74 3.25
C SER A 198 -27.19 -10.04 4.75
N SER A 199 -25.94 -10.22 5.20
CA SER A 199 -25.61 -10.63 6.57
C SER A 199 -24.79 -9.56 7.34
N ILE A 200 -24.67 -8.37 6.77
CA ILE A 200 -23.71 -7.34 7.19
C ILE A 200 -23.84 -6.93 8.66
N SER A 201 -25.06 -6.70 9.15
CA SER A 201 -25.29 -6.30 10.54
C SER A 201 -24.88 -7.38 11.53
N ALA A 202 -25.10 -8.66 11.18
CA ALA A 202 -24.68 -9.78 12.02
C ALA A 202 -23.16 -9.90 12.06
N ILE A 203 -22.51 -9.73 10.90
CA ILE A 203 -21.05 -9.77 10.79
C ILE A 203 -20.42 -8.59 11.53
N LEU A 204 -20.86 -7.35 11.29
CA LEU A 204 -20.34 -6.15 11.95
C LEU A 204 -20.47 -6.20 13.48
N ASN A 205 -21.59 -6.69 14.00
CA ASN A 205 -21.76 -6.90 15.44
C ASN A 205 -20.77 -7.92 16.02
N MET A 206 -20.40 -8.94 15.24
CA MET A 206 -19.38 -9.92 15.62
C MET A 206 -17.95 -9.34 15.54
N VAL A 207 -17.66 -8.50 14.54
CA VAL A 207 -16.35 -7.85 14.36
C VAL A 207 -16.05 -6.84 15.46
N MET A 208 -17.02 -5.97 15.72
CA MET A 208 -16.81 -4.73 16.45
C MET A 208 -17.25 -4.85 17.93
N GLY A 209 -17.99 -5.91 18.28
CA GLY A 209 -18.49 -6.12 19.64
C GLY A 209 -19.44 -5.00 20.14
N PRO A 210 -19.94 -5.09 21.38
CA PRO A 210 -20.85 -4.09 21.96
C PRO A 210 -20.19 -2.72 22.18
N THR A 211 -18.86 -2.66 22.26
CA THR A 211 -18.09 -1.44 22.52
C THR A 211 -18.16 -0.41 21.40
N PHE A 212 -18.48 -0.86 20.17
CA PHE A 212 -18.53 -0.03 18.97
C PHE A 212 -19.94 0.08 18.37
N GLY A 213 -20.99 -0.24 19.14
CA GLY A 213 -22.37 -0.35 18.64
C GLY A 213 -22.92 0.88 17.89
N GLY A 214 -22.47 2.10 18.22
CA GLY A 214 -22.84 3.32 17.49
C GLY A 214 -22.18 3.45 16.11
N LEU A 215 -20.96 2.91 15.93
CA LEU A 215 -20.28 2.85 14.63
C LEU A 215 -20.95 1.83 13.70
N VAL A 216 -21.51 0.75 14.25
CA VAL A 216 -22.19 -0.29 13.44
C VAL A 216 -23.46 0.27 12.79
N SER A 217 -24.27 1.07 13.48
CA SER A 217 -25.49 1.66 12.88
C SER A 217 -25.19 2.68 11.78
N ASP A 218 -24.14 3.48 11.96
CA ASP A 218 -23.70 4.50 11.00
C ASP A 218 -22.97 3.88 9.81
N LEU A 219 -22.24 2.78 10.01
CA LEU A 219 -21.74 1.97 8.91
C LEU A 219 -22.92 1.35 8.14
N VAL A 220 -23.80 0.58 8.77
CA VAL A 220 -24.87 -0.18 8.09
C VAL A 220 -25.76 0.69 7.18
N THR A 221 -26.00 1.94 7.53
CA THR A 221 -26.81 2.89 6.74
C THR A 221 -26.07 3.51 5.54
N SER A 222 -24.73 3.41 5.48
CA SER A 222 -23.87 4.06 4.47
C SER A 222 -23.06 3.09 3.59
N VAL A 223 -23.16 1.77 3.80
CA VAL A 223 -22.08 0.82 3.48
C VAL A 223 -22.36 -0.20 2.36
N ASP A 224 -23.52 -0.20 1.70
CA ASP A 224 -23.80 -1.13 0.58
C ASP A 224 -22.75 -1.04 -0.56
N SER A 225 -22.14 0.13 -0.77
CA SER A 225 -21.04 0.32 -1.75
C SER A 225 -19.63 0.22 -1.15
N TYR A 226 -19.47 0.15 0.18
CA TYR A 226 -18.19 0.26 0.86
C TYR A 226 -17.79 -0.97 1.69
N LEU A 227 -18.72 -1.90 1.98
CA LEU A 227 -18.43 -3.10 2.77
C LEU A 227 -17.23 -3.92 2.24
N PRO A 228 -17.14 -4.24 0.93
CA PRO A 228 -16.00 -4.99 0.40
C PRO A 228 -14.68 -4.31 0.72
N ARG A 229 -14.63 -2.98 0.55
CA ARG A 229 -13.43 -2.18 0.81
C ARG A 229 -13.13 -2.11 2.30
N PHE A 230 -14.14 -2.00 3.16
CA PHE A 230 -13.95 -2.01 4.61
C PHE A 230 -13.36 -3.34 5.07
N LEU A 231 -13.96 -4.47 4.69
CA LEU A 231 -13.47 -5.79 5.08
C LEU A 231 -12.06 -6.04 4.55
N VAL A 232 -11.78 -5.63 3.31
CA VAL A 232 -10.45 -5.72 2.72
C VAL A 232 -9.46 -4.86 3.50
N TYR A 233 -9.72 -3.57 3.73
CA TYR A 233 -8.78 -2.70 4.44
C TYR A 233 -8.64 -3.00 5.93
N PHE A 234 -9.64 -3.65 6.54
CA PHE A 234 -9.58 -4.08 7.93
C PHE A 234 -8.75 -5.37 8.10
N ALA A 235 -8.89 -6.33 7.17
CA ALA A 235 -8.32 -7.67 7.33
C ALA A 235 -7.03 -7.91 6.54
N PHE A 236 -6.83 -7.22 5.41
CA PHE A 236 -5.72 -7.49 4.51
C PHE A 236 -4.49 -6.71 4.91
N THR A 237 -3.50 -7.44 5.39
CA THR A 237 -2.23 -6.90 5.90
C THR A 237 -1.11 -6.97 4.87
N GLN A 238 -1.29 -7.78 3.83
CA GLN A 238 -0.29 -8.00 2.79
C GLN A 238 -0.88 -7.74 1.41
N LYS A 239 -0.08 -7.20 0.48
CA LYS A 239 -0.48 -7.10 -0.94
C LYS A 239 0.17 -8.14 -1.85
N GLU A 240 1.27 -8.71 -1.38
CA GLU A 240 2.07 -9.66 -2.15
C GLU A 240 1.73 -11.09 -1.77
N GLN A 241 1.94 -12.02 -2.70
CA GLN A 241 1.89 -13.45 -2.39
C GLN A 241 3.21 -13.90 -1.76
N VAL A 242 3.20 -15.04 -1.06
CA VAL A 242 4.38 -15.58 -0.36
C VAL A 242 5.65 -15.66 -1.22
N PRO A 243 5.62 -16.14 -2.49
CA PRO A 243 6.82 -16.14 -3.33
C PRO A 243 7.42 -14.74 -3.51
N THR A 244 6.58 -13.75 -3.77
CA THR A 244 7.01 -12.36 -3.93
C THR A 244 7.52 -11.76 -2.61
N MET A 245 6.92 -12.11 -1.47
CA MET A 245 7.46 -11.72 -0.15
C MET A 245 8.87 -12.29 0.08
N LEU A 246 9.12 -13.54 -0.35
CA LEU A 246 10.45 -14.16 -0.27
C LEU A 246 11.47 -13.41 -1.16
N ASP A 247 11.06 -13.02 -2.36
CA ASP A 247 11.90 -12.23 -3.27
C ASP A 247 12.21 -10.83 -2.72
N LEU A 248 11.29 -10.24 -1.96
CA LEU A 248 11.48 -9.00 -1.21
C LEU A 248 12.32 -9.18 0.07
N GLY A 249 12.68 -10.41 0.43
CA GLY A 249 13.57 -10.72 1.54
C GLY A 249 12.88 -11.11 2.86
N VAL A 250 11.55 -11.28 2.88
CA VAL A 250 10.81 -11.76 4.06
C VAL A 250 11.26 -13.17 4.43
N ARG A 251 11.57 -13.40 5.71
CA ARG A 251 12.03 -14.71 6.22
C ARG A 251 11.31 -15.15 7.50
N TYR A 252 10.41 -14.33 8.02
CA TYR A 252 9.54 -14.67 9.13
C TYR A 252 8.08 -14.48 8.70
N PHE A 253 7.24 -15.51 8.85
CA PHE A 253 5.85 -15.47 8.43
C PHE A 253 4.95 -15.84 9.60
N ASP A 254 4.01 -14.95 9.93
CA ASP A 254 2.92 -15.25 10.85
C ASP A 254 1.80 -15.92 10.05
N PHE A 255 1.65 -17.23 10.18
CA PHE A 255 0.56 -18.00 9.58
C PHE A 255 -0.45 -18.42 10.64
N ARG A 256 -1.73 -18.18 10.38
CA ARG A 256 -2.84 -18.48 11.29
C ARG A 256 -3.88 -19.39 10.62
N PRO A 257 -3.54 -20.65 10.31
CA PRO A 257 -4.46 -21.55 9.62
C PRO A 257 -5.64 -21.91 10.55
N GLY A 258 -6.85 -21.86 10.01
CA GLY A 258 -8.05 -22.20 10.76
C GLY A 258 -9.25 -22.47 9.86
N LYS A 259 -10.30 -23.01 10.48
CA LYS A 259 -11.63 -23.06 9.85
C LYS A 259 -12.28 -21.69 10.00
N VAL A 260 -13.06 -21.29 9.02
CA VAL A 260 -13.95 -20.12 9.11
C VAL A 260 -14.82 -20.30 10.36
N ALA A 261 -15.04 -19.25 11.15
CA ALA A 261 -15.85 -19.33 12.36
C ALA A 261 -17.24 -19.92 12.06
N ALA A 262 -17.76 -20.79 12.93
CA ALA A 262 -19.03 -21.50 12.69
C ALA A 262 -20.20 -20.53 12.46
N GLU A 263 -20.15 -19.36 13.10
CA GLU A 263 -21.10 -18.26 12.96
C GLU A 263 -21.07 -17.64 11.56
N VAL A 264 -19.89 -17.57 10.94
CA VAL A 264 -19.71 -17.06 9.56
C VAL A 264 -20.03 -18.15 8.54
N GLN A 265 -19.72 -19.42 8.83
CA GLN A 265 -19.99 -20.55 7.93
C GLN A 265 -21.48 -20.69 7.58
N LYS A 266 -22.39 -20.24 8.46
CA LYS A 266 -23.84 -20.21 8.20
C LYS A 266 -24.21 -19.36 6.99
N TYR A 267 -23.44 -18.30 6.76
CA TYR A 267 -23.64 -17.36 5.66
C TYR A 267 -22.70 -17.65 4.50
N LEU A 268 -21.51 -18.16 4.80
CA LEU A 268 -20.38 -18.34 3.89
C LEU A 268 -19.74 -19.71 4.07
N PRO A 269 -20.33 -20.76 3.48
CA PRO A 269 -19.86 -22.12 3.68
C PRO A 269 -18.44 -22.29 3.13
N GLN A 270 -17.57 -22.83 3.98
CA GLN A 270 -16.22 -23.24 3.61
C GLN A 270 -16.26 -24.64 3.00
N PRO A 271 -15.52 -24.91 1.91
CA PRO A 271 -15.37 -26.27 1.41
C PRO A 271 -14.75 -27.19 2.46
N ASP A 272 -15.25 -28.42 2.56
CA ASP A 272 -14.79 -29.39 3.54
C ASP A 272 -13.29 -29.68 3.42
N GLY A 273 -12.60 -29.74 4.56
CA GLY A 273 -11.19 -30.08 4.64
C GLY A 273 -10.22 -28.96 4.24
N ILE A 274 -10.71 -27.82 3.75
CA ILE A 274 -9.87 -26.65 3.51
C ILE A 274 -9.61 -25.95 4.85
N LEU A 275 -8.42 -25.40 5.04
CA LEU A 275 -8.13 -24.40 6.06
C LEU A 275 -7.89 -23.09 5.32
N TYR A 276 -8.20 -21.97 5.96
CA TYR A 276 -7.81 -20.66 5.46
C TYR A 276 -6.94 -19.99 6.50
N HIS A 277 -6.03 -19.13 6.05
CA HIS A 277 -5.43 -18.15 6.93
C HIS A 277 -6.52 -17.27 7.57
N GLN A 278 -6.48 -17.09 8.89
CA GLN A 278 -7.50 -16.36 9.64
C GLN A 278 -6.95 -15.03 10.14
N HIS A 279 -7.67 -13.95 9.85
CA HIS A 279 -7.54 -12.70 10.58
C HIS A 279 -8.88 -12.40 11.23
N ASN A 280 -8.96 -12.60 12.55
CA ASN A 280 -10.21 -12.67 13.29
C ASN A 280 -11.12 -13.77 12.72
N PHE A 281 -12.24 -13.42 12.11
CA PHE A 281 -13.20 -14.33 11.47
C PHE A 281 -13.18 -14.22 9.93
N ILE A 282 -12.30 -13.39 9.37
CA ILE A 282 -12.20 -13.13 7.93
C ILE A 282 -11.15 -14.08 7.35
N PRO A 283 -11.52 -14.95 6.40
CA PRO A 283 -10.56 -15.85 5.77
C PRO A 283 -9.75 -15.13 4.68
N GLY A 284 -8.45 -15.43 4.66
CA GLY A 284 -7.51 -15.07 3.60
C GLY A 284 -7.23 -16.25 2.66
N TYR A 285 -5.98 -16.40 2.24
CA TYR A 285 -5.54 -17.47 1.35
C TYR A 285 -5.67 -18.88 2.00
N PRO A 286 -6.10 -19.91 1.24
CA PRO A 286 -6.22 -21.29 1.73
C PRO A 286 -4.87 -21.98 2.01
#